data_AF-A0A165HWV0-F1
#
_entry.id   AF-A0A165HWV0-F1
#
_cell.length_a   1.000
_cell.length_b   1.000
_cell.length_c   1.000
_cell.angle_alpha   90.00
_cell.angle_beta   90.00
_cell.angle_gamma   90.00
#
_symmetry.space_group_name_H-M   'P 1'
#
loop_
_entity.id
_entity.type
_entity.pdbx_description
1 polymer ?
#
loop_
_entity_poly.entity_id
_entity_poly.type
_entity_poly.pdbx_seq_one_letter_code
_entity_poly.pdbx_strand_id
1 'polypeptide(L)'
;MTEALSPELESVLGNTKVMADQMKDPRKPVCCAVCFCSLANYLDNDPLIADVRQRCHEFLDACMLVATVPRNDEELRELRFWLLGTTMACTQRWPAVHEGVKQTFADPFVLFFDSIFRLLFTCCAEGDKELIHRAAAWKRVFTSKHGRWPTSPKQLFPLGERRTVDALLEWSCRFLSWGPILVLIAFQALTRLHIMPILVTSPVQERFVWLIVRMLRKNIRTPLLDWPHPKEPCPLPVMRTEMQTMWLQPGDKELVQYASGCLAMFTGPSDMQPEDVEKFVTGYETILYSAVQTGFEVAAKDETSLEFETLSIWTMFLHSRLRLPRGTIDKRVKVTANHDCDTGFHWTTMIYTFLHGLSNTRKCNDAQCSRFESDGISEGRFQVCSRCKLPRYCSRECQKRDWKEGVVIPFPWKRGQKIPHKTICPILCKIFQQNEVSDLVEWIVSCRVLPREVAVQFLMVDKLLPTDEMSSKDFNELVAWLGLS
;
A
#
# COMPACT_ATOMS: atom_id res chain seq x y z
N MET A 1 21.10 10.33 33.23
CA MET A 1 20.03 11.14 33.85
C MET A 1 18.74 10.75 33.17
N THR A 2 17.84 10.06 33.86
CA THR A 2 16.49 9.78 33.37
C THR A 2 15.68 11.06 33.55
N GLU A 3 15.36 11.74 32.46
CA GLU A 3 14.35 12.81 32.49
C GLU A 3 13.04 12.22 33.02
N ALA A 4 12.45 12.87 34.01
CA ALA A 4 11.13 12.48 34.51
C ALA A 4 10.11 12.60 33.38
N LEU A 5 9.26 11.59 33.23
CA LEU A 5 8.19 11.62 32.24
C LEU A 5 7.16 12.68 32.63
N SER A 6 6.50 13.28 31.64
CA SER A 6 5.36 14.15 31.96
C SER A 6 4.24 13.32 32.61
N PRO A 7 3.48 13.87 33.57
CA PRO A 7 2.35 13.16 34.19
C PRO A 7 1.33 12.64 33.16
N GLU A 8 1.18 13.36 32.06
CA GLU A 8 0.33 12.99 30.93
C GLU A 8 0.84 11.74 30.20
N LEU A 9 2.13 11.67 29.89
CA LEU A 9 2.75 10.49 29.30
C LEU A 9 2.64 9.28 30.24
N GLU A 10 2.87 9.46 31.55
CA GLU A 10 2.68 8.38 32.53
C GLU A 10 1.25 7.85 32.54
N SER A 11 0.25 8.74 32.46
CA SER A 11 -1.16 8.37 32.36
C SER A 11 -1.45 7.56 31.10
N VAL A 12 -0.97 8.00 29.93
CA VAL A 12 -1.15 7.30 28.64
C VAL A 12 -0.48 5.92 28.67
N LEU A 13 0.76 5.82 29.17
CA LEU A 13 1.47 4.55 29.30
C LEU A 13 0.77 3.60 30.28
N GLY A 14 0.24 4.13 31.39
CA GLY A 14 -0.58 3.36 32.33
C GLY A 14 -1.84 2.81 31.68
N ASN A 15 -2.58 3.65 30.94
CA ASN A 15 -3.82 3.27 30.26
C ASN A 15 -3.58 2.22 29.18
N THR A 16 -2.56 2.39 28.33
CA THR A 16 -2.22 1.42 27.27
C THR A 16 -1.85 0.05 27.85
N LYS A 17 -1.13 0.01 28.98
CA LYS A 17 -0.81 -1.24 29.68
C LYS A 17 -2.07 -1.95 30.20
N VAL A 18 -2.96 -1.22 30.87
CA VAL A 18 -4.24 -1.77 31.34
C VAL A 18 -5.08 -2.30 30.17
N MET A 19 -5.13 -1.56 29.06
CA MET A 19 -5.88 -1.99 27.88
C MET A 19 -5.25 -3.21 27.19
N ALA A 20 -3.92 -3.33 27.16
CA ALA A 20 -3.24 -4.52 26.67
C ALA A 20 -3.68 -5.77 27.45
N ASP A 21 -3.68 -5.68 28.79
CA ASP A 21 -4.14 -6.77 29.66
C ASP A 21 -5.63 -7.10 29.43
N GLN A 22 -6.47 -6.07 29.25
CA GLN A 22 -7.89 -6.24 28.97
C GLN A 22 -8.20 -6.86 27.59
N MET A 23 -7.25 -6.79 26.64
CA MET A 23 -7.37 -7.35 25.29
C MET A 23 -6.59 -8.67 25.11
N LYS A 24 -6.05 -9.22 26.20
CA LYS A 24 -5.27 -10.46 26.18
C LYS A 24 -6.04 -11.65 25.61
N ASP A 25 -7.36 -11.71 25.85
CA ASP A 25 -8.27 -12.57 25.10
C ASP A 25 -8.82 -11.79 23.89
N PRO A 26 -8.31 -12.04 22.67
CA PRO A 26 -8.73 -11.28 21.50
C PRO A 26 -10.17 -11.58 21.07
N ARG A 27 -10.77 -12.67 21.56
CA ARG A 27 -12.16 -13.06 21.25
C ARG A 27 -13.16 -12.41 22.20
N LYS A 28 -12.75 -12.12 23.44
CA LYS A 28 -13.59 -11.51 24.49
C LYS A 28 -12.87 -10.37 25.21
N PRO A 29 -12.44 -9.31 24.49
CA PRO A 29 -11.79 -8.18 25.13
C PRO A 29 -12.72 -7.55 26.17
N VAL A 30 -12.20 -7.27 27.37
CA VAL A 30 -12.96 -6.62 28.46
C VAL A 30 -12.74 -5.11 28.51
N CYS A 31 -12.05 -4.56 27.52
CA CYS A 31 -11.81 -3.13 27.38
C CYS A 31 -13.12 -2.40 27.05
N CYS A 32 -13.34 -1.24 27.66
CA CYS A 32 -14.48 -0.38 27.33
C CYS A 32 -14.25 0.30 25.97
N ALA A 33 -15.21 0.18 25.06
CA ALA A 33 -15.13 0.78 23.72
C ALA A 33 -15.00 2.30 23.74
N VAL A 34 -15.70 2.98 24.67
CA VAL A 34 -15.65 4.43 24.82
C VAL A 34 -14.28 4.89 25.32
N CYS A 35 -13.75 4.28 26.39
CA CYS A 35 -12.42 4.62 26.89
C CYS A 35 -11.33 4.35 25.84
N PHE A 36 -11.44 3.24 25.12
CA PHE A 36 -10.52 2.92 24.03
C PHE A 36 -10.59 3.97 22.91
N CYS A 37 -11.80 4.36 22.49
CA CYS A 37 -11.99 5.42 21.51
C CYS A 37 -11.42 6.76 21.98
N SER A 38 -11.64 7.15 23.23
CA SER A 38 -11.06 8.37 23.81
C SER A 38 -9.53 8.34 23.73
N LEU A 39 -8.89 7.21 24.05
CA LEU A 39 -7.44 7.04 23.92
C LEU A 39 -7.00 7.12 22.45
N ALA A 40 -7.70 6.45 21.55
CA ALA A 40 -7.37 6.47 20.12
C ALA A 40 -7.50 7.89 19.53
N ASN A 41 -8.58 8.62 19.84
CA ASN A 41 -8.77 10.03 19.46
C ASN A 41 -7.65 10.91 20.00
N TYR A 42 -7.28 10.70 21.27
CA TYR A 42 -6.22 11.47 21.90
C TYR A 42 -4.87 11.25 21.21
N LEU A 43 -4.57 10.02 20.79
CA LEU A 43 -3.33 9.69 20.08
C LEU A 43 -3.32 10.09 18.60
N ASP A 44 -4.47 10.40 18.01
CA ASP A 44 -4.68 10.60 16.56
C ASP A 44 -3.96 11.84 15.99
N ASN A 45 -3.47 12.74 16.83
CA ASN A 45 -2.68 13.91 16.39
C ASN A 45 -1.60 14.28 17.39
N ASP A 46 -1.29 13.38 18.33
CA ASP A 46 -0.47 13.69 19.49
C ASP A 46 0.94 13.08 19.34
N PRO A 47 2.02 13.85 19.60
CA PRO A 47 3.39 13.34 19.53
C PRO A 47 3.66 12.13 20.44
N LEU A 48 2.85 11.90 21.47
CA LEU A 48 2.91 10.74 22.37
C LEU A 48 2.71 9.41 21.64
N ILE A 49 2.17 9.39 20.42
CA ILE A 49 2.13 8.18 19.59
C ILE A 49 3.53 7.62 19.32
N ALA A 50 4.58 8.46 19.30
CA ALA A 50 5.96 8.01 19.21
C ALA A 50 6.41 7.20 20.43
N ASP A 51 5.99 7.61 21.64
CA ASP A 51 6.28 6.89 22.88
C ASP A 51 5.47 5.60 22.99
N VAL A 52 4.19 5.61 22.62
CA VAL A 52 3.35 4.40 22.55
C VAL A 52 3.99 3.37 21.62
N ARG A 53 4.44 3.78 20.43
CA ARG A 53 5.16 2.89 19.50
C ARG A 53 6.46 2.37 20.07
N GLN A 54 7.15 3.11 20.93
CA GLN A 54 8.44 2.70 21.48
C GLN A 54 8.30 1.80 22.73
N ARG A 55 7.25 1.99 23.52
CA ARG A 55 7.15 1.42 24.88
C ARG A 55 5.98 0.46 25.07
N CYS A 56 4.97 0.50 24.20
CA CYS A 56 3.71 -0.22 24.38
C CYS A 56 3.47 -1.25 23.27
N HIS A 57 4.48 -2.07 22.95
CA HIS A 57 4.35 -3.08 21.89
C HIS A 57 3.24 -4.08 22.19
N GLU A 58 3.11 -4.54 23.44
CA GLU A 58 2.07 -5.49 23.85
C GLU A 58 0.65 -4.96 23.59
N PHE A 59 0.45 -3.64 23.76
CA PHE A 59 -0.82 -2.99 23.46
C PHE A 59 -1.13 -2.99 21.95
N LEU A 60 -0.15 -2.63 21.12
CA LEU A 60 -0.31 -2.59 19.66
C LEU A 60 -0.42 -4.01 19.07
N ASP A 61 0.32 -4.97 19.61
CA ASP A 61 0.23 -6.40 19.26
C ASP A 61 -1.15 -6.96 19.64
N ALA A 62 -1.71 -6.58 20.81
CA ALA A 62 -3.07 -6.93 21.21
C ALA A 62 -4.12 -6.31 20.28
N CYS A 63 -3.97 -5.04 19.89
CA CYS A 63 -4.85 -4.39 18.89
C CYS A 63 -4.82 -5.16 17.56
N MET A 64 -3.64 -5.51 17.07
CA MET A 64 -3.49 -6.31 15.85
C MET A 64 -4.12 -7.69 15.97
N LEU A 65 -3.93 -8.38 17.10
CA LEU A 65 -4.50 -9.70 17.31
C LEU A 65 -6.04 -9.64 17.37
N VAL A 66 -6.60 -8.67 18.11
CA VAL A 66 -8.04 -8.42 18.14
C VAL A 66 -8.58 -8.13 16.74
N ALA A 67 -7.93 -7.27 15.97
CA ALA A 67 -8.35 -6.91 14.61
C ALA A 67 -8.36 -8.11 13.65
N THR A 68 -7.41 -9.03 13.80
CA THR A 68 -7.14 -10.08 12.80
C THR A 68 -7.67 -11.47 13.16
N VAL A 69 -8.13 -11.69 14.40
CA VAL A 69 -8.77 -12.96 14.77
C VAL A 69 -10.00 -13.21 13.89
N PRO A 70 -10.07 -14.36 13.17
CA PRO A 70 -11.24 -14.73 12.39
C PRO A 70 -12.47 -14.88 13.28
N ARG A 71 -13.60 -14.33 12.85
CA ARG A 71 -14.88 -14.39 13.57
C ARG A 71 -16.00 -14.76 12.61
N ASN A 72 -16.86 -15.68 13.02
CA ASN A 72 -18.12 -15.96 12.33
C ASN A 72 -19.22 -15.00 12.81
N ASP A 73 -20.40 -15.09 12.19
CA ASP A 73 -21.54 -14.21 12.45
C ASP A 73 -22.05 -14.27 13.89
N GLU A 74 -22.01 -15.45 14.51
CA GLU A 74 -22.42 -15.64 15.91
C GLU A 74 -21.42 -14.99 16.85
N GLU A 75 -20.12 -15.23 16.64
CA GLU A 75 -19.04 -14.66 17.44
C GLU A 75 -19.04 -13.13 17.38
N LEU A 76 -19.34 -12.54 16.21
CA LEU A 76 -19.48 -11.09 16.08
C LEU A 76 -20.69 -10.56 16.84
N ARG A 77 -21.80 -11.30 16.85
CA ARG A 77 -23.01 -10.94 17.61
C ARG A 77 -22.74 -11.01 19.11
N GLU A 78 -22.13 -12.09 19.59
CA GLU A 78 -21.71 -12.24 20.98
C GLU A 78 -20.74 -11.13 21.40
N LEU A 79 -19.73 -10.84 20.58
CA LEU A 79 -18.76 -9.79 20.84
C LEU A 79 -19.42 -8.40 20.94
N ARG A 80 -20.43 -8.13 20.10
CA ARG A 80 -21.18 -6.88 20.16
C ARG A 80 -21.95 -6.73 21.48
N PHE A 81 -22.64 -7.77 21.93
CA PHE A 81 -23.31 -7.77 23.23
C PHE A 81 -22.32 -7.67 24.39
N TRP A 82 -21.17 -8.33 24.27
CA TRP A 82 -20.10 -8.28 25.26
C TRP A 82 -19.54 -6.86 25.42
N LEU A 83 -19.16 -6.21 24.32
CA LEU A 83 -18.64 -4.83 24.32
C LEU A 83 -19.68 -3.82 24.80
N LEU A 84 -20.97 -4.05 24.52
CA LEU A 84 -22.05 -3.25 25.07
C LEU A 84 -22.10 -3.38 26.59
N GLY A 85 -22.08 -4.60 27.12
CA GLY A 85 -22.08 -4.88 28.56
C GLY A 85 -20.89 -4.25 29.30
N THR A 86 -19.67 -4.42 28.78
CA THR A 86 -18.46 -3.81 29.38
C THR A 86 -18.52 -2.29 29.34
N THR A 87 -19.03 -1.70 28.25
CA THR A 87 -19.18 -0.25 28.11
C THR A 87 -20.24 0.31 29.06
N MET A 88 -21.37 -0.38 29.24
CA MET A 88 -22.39 0.03 30.20
C MET A 88 -21.89 -0.02 31.64
N ALA A 89 -21.19 -1.10 32.02
CA ALA A 89 -20.60 -1.22 33.35
C ALA A 89 -19.57 -0.11 33.62
N CYS A 90 -18.72 0.20 32.63
CA CYS A 90 -17.76 1.31 32.73
C CYS A 90 -18.46 2.68 32.84
N THR A 91 -19.53 2.90 32.06
CA THR A 91 -20.34 4.13 32.08
C THR A 91 -20.95 4.37 33.46
N GLN A 92 -21.47 3.33 34.11
CA GLN A 92 -22.04 3.44 35.45
C GLN A 92 -20.99 3.82 36.49
N ARG A 93 -19.75 3.34 36.32
CA ARG A 93 -18.65 3.64 37.22
C ARG A 93 -18.03 5.03 36.97
N TRP A 94 -17.98 5.47 35.71
CA TRP A 94 -17.29 6.69 35.28
C TRP A 94 -18.15 7.53 34.32
N PRO A 95 -19.30 8.05 34.75
CA PRO A 95 -20.25 8.72 33.86
C PRO A 95 -19.67 9.95 33.16
N ALA A 96 -18.84 10.75 33.86
CA ALA A 96 -18.24 11.97 33.33
C ALA A 96 -17.30 11.72 32.13
N VAL A 97 -16.53 10.62 32.15
CA VAL A 97 -15.64 10.25 31.04
C VAL A 97 -16.44 9.87 29.79
N HIS A 98 -17.65 9.36 29.97
CA HIS A 98 -18.48 8.84 28.88
C HIS A 98 -19.48 9.86 28.33
N GLU A 99 -19.70 10.99 29.00
CA GLU A 99 -20.73 11.97 28.61
C GLU A 99 -20.45 12.60 27.24
N GLY A 100 -19.19 12.94 26.96
CA GLY A 100 -18.79 13.56 25.70
C GLY A 100 -18.85 12.64 24.47
N VAL A 101 -18.71 11.32 24.65
CA VAL A 101 -18.63 10.34 23.54
C VAL A 101 -20.02 9.77 23.17
N LYS A 102 -20.98 9.82 24.10
CA LYS A 102 -22.34 9.27 23.90
C LYS A 102 -23.11 9.91 22.74
N GLN A 103 -22.74 11.12 22.32
CA GLN A 103 -23.50 11.86 21.29
C GLN A 103 -23.17 11.41 19.86
N THR A 104 -22.01 10.77 19.63
CA THR A 104 -21.52 10.49 18.27
C THR A 104 -21.65 9.04 17.83
N PHE A 105 -21.73 8.07 18.75
CA PHE A 105 -21.78 6.65 18.37
C PHE A 105 -22.77 5.82 19.20
N ALA A 106 -23.76 5.23 18.53
CA ALA A 106 -24.78 4.38 19.14
C ALA A 106 -24.35 2.91 19.32
N ASP A 107 -23.29 2.45 18.64
CA ASP A 107 -22.83 1.05 18.71
C ASP A 107 -21.39 0.91 19.22
N PRO A 108 -21.19 0.45 20.48
CA PRO A 108 -19.87 0.22 21.05
C PRO A 108 -18.99 -0.72 20.22
N PHE A 109 -19.58 -1.68 19.49
CA PHE A 109 -18.82 -2.61 18.65
C PHE A 109 -18.15 -1.89 17.48
N VAL A 110 -18.90 -1.08 16.73
CA VAL A 110 -18.36 -0.29 15.61
C VAL A 110 -17.31 0.69 16.12
N LEU A 111 -17.62 1.39 17.21
CA LEU A 111 -16.71 2.36 17.84
C LEU A 111 -15.36 1.73 18.21
N PHE A 112 -15.40 0.53 18.81
CA PHE A 112 -14.20 -0.19 19.23
C PHE A 112 -13.30 -0.56 18.06
N PHE A 113 -13.85 -1.18 17.02
CA PHE A 113 -13.06 -1.61 15.86
C PHE A 113 -12.58 -0.43 15.01
N ASP A 114 -13.42 0.60 14.80
CA ASP A 114 -13.01 1.83 14.12
C ASP A 114 -11.81 2.48 14.82
N SER A 115 -11.87 2.57 16.15
CA SER A 115 -10.78 3.08 16.97
C SER A 115 -9.51 2.23 16.86
N ILE A 116 -9.63 0.89 16.80
CA ILE A 116 -8.49 -0.01 16.61
C ILE A 116 -7.82 0.27 15.27
N PHE A 117 -8.60 0.29 14.18
CA PHE A 117 -8.05 0.46 12.85
C PHE A 117 -7.42 1.84 12.66
N ARG A 118 -8.05 2.89 13.17
CA ARG A 118 -7.47 4.22 13.16
C ARG A 118 -6.16 4.26 13.94
N LEU A 119 -6.13 3.79 15.19
CA LEU A 119 -4.90 3.74 15.99
C LEU A 119 -3.77 2.99 15.27
N LEU A 120 -4.07 1.84 14.67
CA LEU A 120 -3.09 1.05 13.91
C LEU A 120 -2.59 1.79 12.67
N PHE A 121 -3.49 2.50 11.97
CA PHE A 121 -3.12 3.35 10.85
C PHE A 121 -2.25 4.52 11.31
N THR A 122 -2.65 5.30 12.31
CA THR A 122 -1.87 6.40 12.91
C THR A 122 -0.47 5.92 13.31
N CYS A 123 -0.35 4.74 13.93
CA CYS A 123 0.94 4.15 14.28
C CYS A 123 1.86 3.94 13.06
N CYS A 124 1.29 3.57 11.92
CA CYS A 124 2.03 3.30 10.68
C CYS A 124 2.28 4.56 9.83
N ALA A 125 1.26 5.41 9.72
CA ALA A 125 1.20 6.50 8.76
C ALA A 125 1.62 7.85 9.33
N GLU A 126 1.50 8.08 10.64
CA GLU A 126 1.60 9.43 11.20
C GLU A 126 2.71 9.64 12.25
N GLY A 127 2.98 10.92 12.51
CA GLY A 127 3.91 11.45 13.50
C GLY A 127 5.38 11.45 13.05
N ASP A 128 6.25 12.13 13.82
CA ASP A 128 7.67 12.25 13.48
C ASP A 128 8.34 10.92 13.14
N LYS A 129 8.86 10.84 11.91
CA LYS A 129 9.50 9.64 11.32
C LYS A 129 8.50 8.53 10.97
N GLU A 130 7.38 8.91 10.38
CA GLU A 130 6.33 8.04 9.81
C GLU A 130 6.93 6.81 9.12
N LEU A 131 6.38 5.63 9.40
CA LEU A 131 6.91 4.39 8.85
C LEU A 131 6.67 4.30 7.35
N ILE A 132 5.54 4.82 6.86
CA ILE A 132 5.27 4.93 5.42
C ILE A 132 6.32 5.81 4.74
N HIS A 133 6.60 6.99 5.28
CA HIS A 133 7.66 7.86 4.74
C HIS A 133 9.04 7.17 4.82
N ARG A 134 9.34 6.43 5.89
CA ARG A 134 10.60 5.65 6.00
C ARG A 134 10.67 4.50 4.99
N ALA A 135 9.54 3.85 4.71
CA ALA A 135 9.43 2.81 3.71
C ALA A 135 9.62 3.41 2.30
N ALA A 136 9.02 4.57 2.03
CA ALA A 136 9.21 5.34 0.82
C ALA A 136 10.64 5.90 0.68
N ALA A 137 11.35 6.11 1.80
CA ALA A 137 12.76 6.53 1.86
C ALA A 137 13.75 5.36 2.06
N TRP A 138 13.28 4.12 1.99
CA TRP A 138 14.12 2.91 1.92
C TRP A 138 15.03 2.71 3.13
N LYS A 139 14.63 3.33 4.23
CA LYS A 139 15.30 3.19 5.51
C LYS A 139 14.66 2.00 6.19
N ARG A 140 15.44 0.93 6.42
CA ARG A 140 15.33 0.01 7.58
C ARG A 140 13.96 0.07 8.25
N VAL A 141 12.91 -0.43 7.59
CA VAL A 141 11.51 -0.15 7.97
C VAL A 141 11.26 -0.60 9.40
N PHE A 142 11.63 -1.85 9.67
CA PHE A 142 11.49 -2.51 10.97
C PHE A 142 12.68 -2.33 11.92
N THR A 143 13.82 -1.83 11.42
CA THR A 143 15.04 -1.68 12.22
C THR A 143 15.24 -0.22 12.64
N SER A 144 14.46 0.20 13.63
CA SER A 144 14.63 1.48 14.32
C SER A 144 15.69 1.36 15.43
N LYS A 145 16.57 2.36 15.57
CA LYS A 145 17.50 2.44 16.72
C LYS A 145 16.77 2.46 18.07
N HIS A 146 15.53 2.96 18.07
CA HIS A 146 14.69 3.06 19.25
C HIS A 146 13.75 1.86 19.41
N GLY A 147 13.83 0.85 18.53
CA GLY A 147 12.97 -0.32 18.60
C GLY A 147 11.48 -0.02 18.47
N ARG A 148 11.07 1.04 17.75
CA ARG A 148 9.66 1.40 17.57
C ARG A 148 8.88 0.29 16.86
N TRP A 149 7.65 0.04 17.33
CA TRP A 149 6.66 -0.81 16.69
C TRP A 149 6.29 -0.30 15.28
N PRO A 150 6.13 -1.19 14.28
CA PRO A 150 6.47 -2.61 14.33
C PRO A 150 8.00 -2.80 14.22
N THR A 151 8.54 -3.70 15.04
CA THR A 151 9.95 -4.11 15.02
C THR A 151 10.23 -5.26 14.07
N SER A 152 9.19 -5.93 13.58
CA SER A 152 9.27 -6.98 12.58
C SER A 152 7.94 -7.13 11.83
N PRO A 153 7.93 -7.72 10.61
CA PRO A 153 6.69 -8.06 9.92
C PRO A 153 5.73 -8.93 10.74
N LYS A 154 6.25 -9.79 11.63
CA LYS A 154 5.43 -10.69 12.46
C LYS A 154 4.45 -9.95 13.37
N GLN A 155 4.78 -8.74 13.81
CA GLN A 155 3.88 -7.90 14.62
C GLN A 155 2.71 -7.35 13.79
N LEU A 156 2.89 -7.17 12.48
CA LEU A 156 1.82 -6.82 11.55
C LEU A 156 0.97 -8.04 11.17
N PHE A 157 1.52 -9.25 11.30
CA PHE A 157 0.89 -10.50 10.87
C PHE A 157 0.84 -11.54 12.00
N PRO A 158 0.19 -11.25 13.14
CA PRO A 158 0.24 -12.13 14.31
C PRO A 158 -0.35 -13.52 14.05
N LEU A 159 -1.23 -13.66 13.05
CA LEU A 159 -1.84 -14.93 12.63
C LEU A 159 -1.39 -15.37 11.23
N GLY A 160 -0.33 -14.76 10.69
CA GLY A 160 0.15 -14.95 9.32
C GLY A 160 -0.43 -13.93 8.33
N GLU A 161 0.27 -13.74 7.23
CA GLU A 161 0.01 -12.71 6.21
C GLU A 161 -1.37 -12.90 5.60
N ARG A 162 -1.67 -14.12 5.15
CA ARG A 162 -2.94 -14.45 4.49
C ARG A 162 -4.14 -14.21 5.40
N ARG A 163 -4.09 -14.69 6.65
CA ARG A 163 -5.20 -14.52 7.61
C ARG A 163 -5.41 -13.06 7.97
N THR A 164 -4.34 -12.29 8.08
CA THR A 164 -4.42 -10.85 8.36
C THR A 164 -5.10 -10.11 7.21
N VAL A 165 -4.67 -10.35 5.97
CA VAL A 165 -5.28 -9.75 4.77
C VAL A 165 -6.75 -10.18 4.64
N ASP A 166 -7.04 -11.46 4.84
CA ASP A 166 -8.41 -11.99 4.81
C ASP A 166 -9.30 -11.31 5.86
N ALA A 167 -8.81 -11.10 7.08
CA ALA A 167 -9.55 -10.43 8.14
C ALA A 167 -9.78 -8.94 7.85
N LEU A 168 -8.76 -8.20 7.41
CA LEU A 168 -8.89 -6.79 7.06
C LEU A 168 -9.90 -6.59 5.93
N LEU A 169 -9.83 -7.41 4.87
CA LEU A 169 -10.79 -7.36 3.78
C LEU A 169 -12.20 -7.77 4.22
N GLU A 170 -12.34 -8.74 5.12
CA GLU A 170 -13.64 -9.10 5.70
C GLU A 170 -14.26 -7.90 6.42
N TRP A 171 -13.49 -7.21 7.28
CA TRP A 171 -13.95 -6.00 7.95
C TRP A 171 -14.35 -4.91 6.94
N SER A 172 -13.52 -4.67 5.93
CA SER A 172 -13.81 -3.70 4.88
C SER A 172 -15.04 -4.08 4.06
N CYS A 173 -15.24 -5.35 3.71
CA CYS A 173 -16.38 -5.74 2.89
C CYS A 173 -17.69 -5.75 3.68
N ARG A 174 -17.63 -6.22 4.92
CA ARG A 174 -18.79 -6.45 5.77
C ARG A 174 -19.33 -5.18 6.40
N PHE A 175 -18.46 -4.22 6.71
CA PHE A 175 -18.85 -2.95 7.32
C PHE A 175 -18.66 -1.76 6.40
N LEU A 176 -17.94 -1.93 5.27
CA LEU A 176 -17.58 -0.84 4.37
C LEU A 176 -16.91 0.31 5.11
N SER A 177 -16.11 -0.05 6.12
CA SER A 177 -15.27 0.87 6.87
C SER A 177 -13.96 1.09 6.12
N TRP A 178 -13.53 2.34 6.07
CA TRP A 178 -12.25 2.76 5.50
C TRP A 178 -11.07 2.43 6.42
N GLY A 179 -11.28 2.33 7.73
CA GLY A 179 -10.21 2.05 8.70
C GLY A 179 -9.38 0.81 8.34
N PRO A 180 -9.97 -0.39 8.17
CA PRO A 180 -9.21 -1.58 7.79
C PRO A 180 -8.55 -1.46 6.40
N ILE A 181 -9.11 -0.65 5.50
CA ILE A 181 -8.52 -0.39 4.18
C ILE A 181 -7.26 0.45 4.32
N LEU A 182 -7.30 1.51 5.12
CA LEU A 182 -6.13 2.34 5.40
C LEU A 182 -5.02 1.53 6.08
N VAL A 183 -5.36 0.65 7.01
CA VAL A 183 -4.39 -0.29 7.60
C VAL A 183 -3.80 -1.21 6.53
N LEU A 184 -4.61 -1.75 5.61
CA LEU A 184 -4.13 -2.57 4.50
C LEU A 184 -3.21 -1.78 3.54
N ILE A 185 -3.54 -0.54 3.21
CA ILE A 185 -2.69 0.36 2.40
C ILE A 185 -1.35 0.62 3.10
N ALA A 186 -1.39 0.95 4.40
CA ALA A 186 -0.18 1.15 5.19
C ALA A 186 0.66 -0.12 5.21
N PHE A 187 0.07 -1.29 5.43
CA PHE A 187 0.79 -2.55 5.46
C PHE A 187 1.39 -2.89 4.11
N GLN A 188 0.68 -2.60 3.02
CA GLN A 188 1.21 -2.76 1.67
C GLN A 188 2.46 -1.89 1.48
N ALA A 189 2.46 -0.64 1.92
CA ALA A 189 3.66 0.21 1.83
C ALA A 189 4.84 -0.35 2.65
N LEU A 190 4.56 -0.96 3.80
CA LEU A 190 5.58 -1.53 4.69
C LEU A 190 6.09 -2.89 4.23
N THR A 191 5.20 -3.73 3.70
CA THR A 191 5.39 -5.18 3.50
C THR A 191 4.83 -5.68 2.17
N ARG A 192 4.88 -4.84 1.12
CA ARG A 192 4.33 -5.12 -0.22
C ARG A 192 4.57 -6.55 -0.70
N LEU A 193 5.80 -7.03 -0.58
CA LEU A 193 6.22 -8.34 -1.07
C LEU A 193 5.52 -9.52 -0.37
N HIS A 194 5.00 -9.30 0.83
CA HIS A 194 4.21 -10.27 1.60
C HIS A 194 2.72 -10.20 1.23
N ILE A 195 2.18 -8.99 1.04
CA ILE A 195 0.74 -8.78 0.83
C ILE A 195 0.34 -8.89 -0.65
N MET A 196 1.15 -8.38 -1.58
CA MET A 196 0.78 -8.32 -2.99
C MET A 196 0.47 -9.70 -3.60
N PRO A 197 1.28 -10.76 -3.39
CA PRO A 197 0.96 -12.09 -3.90
C PRO A 197 -0.40 -12.62 -3.40
N ILE A 198 -0.82 -12.19 -2.21
CA ILE A 198 -2.10 -12.58 -1.61
C ILE A 198 -3.24 -11.80 -2.28
N LEU A 199 -3.09 -10.49 -2.47
CA LEU A 199 -4.12 -9.62 -3.08
C LEU A 199 -4.41 -9.96 -4.55
N VAL A 200 -3.45 -10.52 -5.28
CA VAL A 200 -3.63 -10.92 -6.69
C VAL A 200 -4.06 -12.38 -6.86
N THR A 201 -4.37 -13.08 -5.77
CA THR A 201 -4.77 -14.50 -5.79
C THR A 201 -6.21 -14.67 -5.32
N SER A 202 -7.02 -15.45 -6.04
CA SER A 202 -8.40 -15.80 -5.62
C SER A 202 -8.39 -16.63 -4.32
N PRO A 203 -9.40 -16.49 -3.42
CA PRO A 203 -10.57 -15.60 -3.47
C PRO A 203 -10.32 -14.16 -2.94
N VAL A 204 -9.10 -13.82 -2.51
CA VAL A 204 -8.78 -12.50 -1.93
C VAL A 204 -8.94 -11.41 -2.97
N GLN A 205 -8.40 -11.65 -4.16
CA GLN A 205 -8.49 -10.75 -5.30
C GLN A 205 -9.94 -10.34 -5.59
N GLU A 206 -10.86 -11.31 -5.61
CA GLU A 206 -12.26 -11.07 -5.97
C GLU A 206 -12.93 -10.14 -4.95
N ARG A 207 -12.69 -10.37 -3.66
CA ARG A 207 -13.19 -9.51 -2.58
C ARG A 207 -12.57 -8.11 -2.64
N PHE A 208 -11.28 -8.01 -2.95
CA PHE A 208 -10.61 -6.72 -3.03
C PHE A 208 -11.07 -5.90 -4.24
N VAL A 209 -11.21 -6.52 -5.41
CA VAL A 209 -11.83 -5.90 -6.59
C VAL A 209 -13.26 -5.47 -6.29
N TRP A 210 -14.06 -6.34 -5.67
CA TRP A 210 -15.44 -6.02 -5.28
C TRP A 210 -15.49 -4.78 -4.39
N LEU A 211 -14.61 -4.70 -3.39
CA LEU A 211 -14.52 -3.56 -2.49
C LEU A 211 -14.19 -2.25 -3.23
N ILE A 212 -13.18 -2.26 -4.10
CA ILE A 212 -12.81 -1.09 -4.92
C ILE A 212 -13.97 -0.66 -5.82
N VAL A 213 -14.61 -1.61 -6.52
CA VAL A 213 -15.78 -1.33 -7.36
C VAL A 213 -16.91 -0.71 -6.56
N ARG A 214 -17.18 -1.23 -5.35
CA ARG A 214 -18.22 -0.72 -4.46
C ARG A 214 -17.94 0.71 -3.98
N MET A 215 -16.68 1.05 -3.69
CA MET A 215 -16.28 2.39 -3.26
C MET A 215 -16.32 3.42 -4.41
N LEU A 216 -16.02 3.02 -5.65
CA LEU A 216 -16.01 3.93 -6.80
C LEU A 216 -17.40 4.17 -7.41
N ARG A 217 -18.39 3.31 -7.13
CA ARG A 217 -19.75 3.45 -7.68
C ARG A 217 -20.55 4.50 -6.92
N LYS A 218 -21.41 5.21 -7.66
CA LYS A 218 -22.42 6.12 -7.08
C LYS A 218 -23.28 5.35 -6.07
N ASN A 219 -24.01 4.33 -6.50
CA ASN A 219 -24.89 3.61 -5.57
C ASN A 219 -24.31 2.25 -5.16
N ILE A 220 -23.82 2.19 -3.91
CA ILE A 220 -23.27 0.97 -3.32
C ILE A 220 -24.28 -0.17 -3.15
N ARG A 221 -25.60 0.10 -3.25
CA ARG A 221 -26.67 -0.91 -3.17
C ARG A 221 -27.04 -1.51 -4.52
N THR A 222 -26.66 -0.88 -5.63
CA THR A 222 -27.00 -1.39 -6.96
C THR A 222 -26.28 -2.73 -7.18
N PRO A 223 -26.99 -3.82 -7.54
CA PRO A 223 -26.35 -5.08 -7.88
C PRO A 223 -25.28 -4.92 -8.96
N LEU A 224 -24.17 -5.65 -8.84
CA LEU A 224 -23.12 -5.65 -9.86
C LEU A 224 -23.50 -6.61 -10.99
N LEU A 225 -24.42 -6.19 -11.87
CA LEU A 225 -24.94 -7.04 -12.97
C LEU A 225 -23.85 -7.49 -13.97
N ASP A 226 -22.76 -6.75 -14.02
CA ASP A 226 -21.57 -6.97 -14.84
C ASP A 226 -20.45 -7.72 -14.08
N TRP A 227 -20.74 -8.24 -12.88
CA TRP A 227 -19.80 -9.09 -12.15
C TRP A 227 -19.56 -10.40 -12.91
N PRO A 228 -18.30 -10.84 -13.09
CA PRO A 228 -17.97 -11.99 -13.95
C PRO A 228 -18.45 -13.34 -13.40
N HIS A 229 -18.78 -13.42 -12.11
CA HIS A 229 -19.22 -14.65 -11.44
C HIS A 229 -20.73 -14.62 -11.15
N PRO A 230 -21.40 -15.79 -11.00
CA PRO A 230 -22.84 -15.85 -10.72
C PRO A 230 -23.27 -15.18 -9.42
N LYS A 231 -22.34 -15.04 -8.47
CA LYS A 231 -22.57 -14.43 -7.16
C LYS A 231 -21.44 -13.48 -6.84
N GLU A 232 -21.78 -12.33 -6.27
CA GLU A 232 -20.80 -11.41 -5.69
C GLU A 232 -20.07 -12.10 -4.51
N PRO A 233 -18.77 -11.82 -4.32
CA PRO A 233 -17.96 -12.52 -3.32
C PRO A 233 -18.33 -12.13 -1.88
N CYS A 234 -18.92 -10.94 -1.69
CA CYS A 234 -19.33 -10.43 -0.39
C CYS A 234 -20.82 -10.06 -0.42
N PRO A 235 -21.64 -10.57 0.53
CA PRO A 235 -23.01 -10.07 0.68
C PRO A 235 -22.97 -8.62 1.15
N LEU A 236 -23.87 -7.79 0.62
CA LEU A 236 -24.11 -6.49 1.24
C LEU A 236 -24.68 -6.71 2.65
N PRO A 237 -24.17 -6.00 3.68
CA PRO A 237 -24.66 -6.16 5.05
C PRO A 237 -26.16 -5.83 5.12
N VAL A 238 -26.95 -6.81 5.58
CA VAL A 238 -28.42 -6.71 5.72
C VAL A 238 -28.81 -5.64 6.75
N MET A 239 -27.98 -5.46 7.79
CA MET A 239 -28.19 -4.45 8.84
C MET A 239 -27.23 -3.28 8.68
N ARG A 240 -27.56 -2.34 7.79
CA ARG A 240 -27.06 -0.97 7.95
C ARG A 240 -28.01 -0.25 8.89
N THR A 241 -27.63 -0.13 10.16
CA THR A 241 -28.20 0.93 11.02
C THR A 241 -27.91 2.27 10.36
N GLU A 242 -28.80 3.26 10.50
CA GLU A 242 -28.66 4.61 9.92
C GLU A 242 -27.26 5.22 10.14
N MET A 243 -26.60 4.90 11.25
CA MET A 243 -25.21 5.30 11.51
C MET A 243 -24.17 4.86 10.47
N GLN A 244 -24.29 3.67 9.87
CA GLN A 244 -23.35 3.24 8.83
C GLN A 244 -23.52 4.01 7.52
N THR A 245 -24.62 4.76 7.37
CA THR A 245 -24.88 5.55 6.15
C THR A 245 -24.33 6.97 6.21
N MET A 246 -23.89 7.46 7.38
CA MET A 246 -23.46 8.86 7.50
C MET A 246 -22.19 9.16 6.69
N TRP A 247 -21.25 8.23 6.62
CA TRP A 247 -19.98 8.31 5.85
C TRP A 247 -20.02 7.54 4.52
N LEU A 248 -21.14 6.90 4.18
CA LEU A 248 -21.30 6.10 2.95
C LEU A 248 -22.35 6.71 2.04
N GLN A 249 -22.27 8.03 1.83
CA GLN A 249 -23.14 8.66 0.85
C GLN A 249 -22.65 8.34 -0.57
N PRO A 250 -23.53 7.89 -1.47
CA PRO A 250 -23.24 7.76 -2.88
C PRO A 250 -22.43 8.90 -3.51
N GLY A 251 -21.24 8.58 -4.06
CA GLY A 251 -20.37 9.59 -4.68
C GLY A 251 -19.56 10.43 -3.70
N ASP A 252 -19.39 9.95 -2.47
CA ASP A 252 -18.49 10.56 -1.50
C ASP A 252 -17.07 10.64 -2.04
N LYS A 253 -16.47 11.83 -1.92
CA LYS A 253 -15.08 12.07 -2.32
C LYS A 253 -14.14 11.15 -1.52
N GLU A 254 -14.46 10.88 -0.26
CA GLU A 254 -13.63 10.05 0.62
C GLU A 254 -13.54 8.59 0.14
N LEU A 255 -14.66 7.99 -0.31
CA LEU A 255 -14.63 6.62 -0.83
C LEU A 255 -13.81 6.52 -2.12
N VAL A 256 -13.90 7.53 -2.99
CA VAL A 256 -13.09 7.62 -4.19
C VAL A 256 -11.61 7.78 -3.83
N GLN A 257 -11.29 8.56 -2.79
CA GLN A 257 -9.95 8.68 -2.25
C GLN A 257 -9.42 7.33 -1.75
N TYR A 258 -10.17 6.58 -0.94
CA TYR A 258 -9.71 5.27 -0.46
C TYR A 258 -9.56 4.24 -1.58
N ALA A 259 -10.48 4.23 -2.55
CA ALA A 259 -10.40 3.35 -3.71
C ALA A 259 -9.21 3.68 -4.60
N SER A 260 -8.96 4.96 -4.87
CA SER A 260 -7.79 5.39 -5.62
C SER A 260 -6.50 5.07 -4.86
N GLY A 261 -6.46 5.22 -3.54
CA GLY A 261 -5.35 4.76 -2.70
C GLY A 261 -5.07 3.26 -2.85
N CYS A 262 -6.12 2.43 -2.87
CA CYS A 262 -6.00 0.99 -3.14
C CYS A 262 -5.44 0.71 -4.55
N LEU A 263 -5.88 1.46 -5.56
CA LEU A 263 -5.42 1.32 -6.94
C LEU A 263 -3.98 1.82 -7.12
N ALA A 264 -3.59 2.89 -6.43
CA ALA A 264 -2.24 3.43 -6.39
C ALA A 264 -1.25 2.43 -5.79
N MET A 265 -1.71 1.52 -4.93
CA MET A 265 -0.87 0.41 -4.44
C MET A 265 -0.30 -0.45 -5.57
N PHE A 266 -0.94 -0.53 -6.72
CA PHE A 266 -0.48 -1.37 -7.83
C PHE A 266 0.39 -0.63 -8.83
N THR A 267 0.28 0.71 -8.89
CA THR A 267 1.05 1.56 -9.81
C THR A 267 2.24 2.25 -9.13
N GLY A 268 2.35 2.15 -7.80
CA GLY A 268 3.45 2.72 -7.03
C GLY A 268 4.81 2.07 -7.33
N PRO A 269 5.92 2.84 -7.31
CA PRO A 269 7.20 2.41 -7.85
C PRO A 269 8.01 1.42 -6.99
N SER A 270 7.65 1.25 -5.72
CA SER A 270 8.42 0.38 -4.81
C SER A 270 7.97 -1.07 -4.93
N ASP A 271 8.91 -1.99 -5.18
CA ASP A 271 8.69 -3.45 -5.22
C ASP A 271 7.61 -3.96 -6.20
N MET A 272 7.10 -3.11 -7.10
CA MET A 272 6.11 -3.46 -8.10
C MET A 272 6.68 -4.46 -9.10
N GLN A 273 5.95 -5.55 -9.32
CA GLN A 273 6.18 -6.42 -10.46
C GLN A 273 5.24 -6.01 -11.60
N PRO A 274 5.70 -5.98 -12.87
CA PRO A 274 4.84 -5.66 -14.01
C PRO A 274 3.57 -6.53 -14.06
N GLU A 275 3.68 -7.78 -13.65
CA GLU A 275 2.58 -8.75 -13.62
C GLU A 275 1.56 -8.49 -12.50
N ASP A 276 1.87 -7.69 -11.47
CA ASP A 276 0.96 -7.46 -10.33
C ASP A 276 -0.35 -6.85 -10.82
N VAL A 277 -0.26 -5.79 -11.63
CA VAL A 277 -1.42 -5.10 -12.20
C VAL A 277 -2.18 -6.05 -13.12
N GLU A 278 -1.45 -6.79 -13.97
CA GLU A 278 -2.05 -7.71 -14.93
C GLU A 278 -2.84 -8.80 -14.23
N LYS A 279 -2.23 -9.47 -13.25
CA LYS A 279 -2.87 -10.51 -12.43
C LYS A 279 -4.08 -9.95 -11.70
N PHE A 280 -3.95 -8.78 -11.09
CA PHE A 280 -5.03 -8.16 -10.33
C PHE A 280 -6.29 -7.88 -11.14
N VAL A 281 -6.16 -7.39 -12.39
CA VAL A 281 -7.34 -7.03 -13.19
C VAL A 281 -7.91 -8.17 -14.03
N THR A 282 -7.17 -9.28 -14.17
CA THR A 282 -7.56 -10.38 -15.08
C THR A 282 -8.92 -10.94 -14.70
N GLY A 283 -9.88 -10.87 -15.63
CA GLY A 283 -11.26 -11.33 -15.45
C GLY A 283 -12.20 -10.26 -14.88
N TYR A 284 -11.69 -9.10 -14.48
CA TYR A 284 -12.45 -8.00 -13.85
C TYR A 284 -12.36 -6.68 -14.64
N GLU A 285 -11.82 -6.71 -15.85
CA GLU A 285 -11.49 -5.52 -16.63
C GLU A 285 -12.71 -4.63 -16.87
N THR A 286 -13.82 -5.22 -17.33
CA THR A 286 -15.04 -4.49 -17.68
C THR A 286 -15.66 -3.78 -16.48
N ILE A 287 -15.80 -4.49 -15.36
CA ILE A 287 -16.43 -3.95 -14.16
C ILE A 287 -15.56 -2.90 -13.47
N LEU A 288 -14.24 -3.12 -13.43
CA LEU A 288 -13.29 -2.13 -12.95
C LEU A 288 -13.30 -0.88 -13.83
N TYR A 289 -13.33 -1.03 -15.16
CA TYR A 289 -13.36 0.11 -16.07
C TYR A 289 -14.61 0.97 -15.81
N SER A 290 -15.79 0.36 -15.74
CA SER A 290 -17.03 1.08 -15.43
C SER A 290 -16.98 1.80 -14.07
N ALA A 291 -16.44 1.14 -13.04
CA ALA A 291 -16.30 1.73 -11.72
C ALA A 291 -15.29 2.89 -11.71
N VAL A 292 -14.13 2.72 -12.33
CA VAL A 292 -13.09 3.75 -12.47
C VAL A 292 -13.62 4.97 -13.21
N GLN A 293 -14.41 4.81 -14.28
CA GLN A 293 -15.07 5.94 -14.95
C GLN A 293 -15.98 6.72 -13.99
N THR A 294 -16.74 6.00 -13.15
CA THR A 294 -17.64 6.63 -12.18
C THR A 294 -16.87 7.41 -11.11
N GLY A 295 -15.81 6.83 -10.56
CA GLY A 295 -14.94 7.52 -9.60
C GLY A 295 -14.19 8.69 -10.23
N PHE A 296 -13.79 8.55 -11.50
CA PHE A 296 -13.12 9.61 -12.25
C PHE A 296 -14.01 10.85 -12.40
N GLU A 297 -15.32 10.70 -12.63
CA GLU A 297 -16.26 11.84 -12.65
C GLU A 297 -16.25 12.64 -11.33
N VAL A 298 -16.04 11.96 -10.19
CA VAL A 298 -15.95 12.59 -8.88
C VAL A 298 -14.60 13.29 -8.70
N ALA A 299 -13.50 12.59 -9.02
CA ALA A 299 -12.14 13.10 -8.89
C ALA A 299 -11.84 14.26 -9.85
N ALA A 300 -12.43 14.27 -11.05
CA ALA A 300 -12.23 15.30 -12.06
C ALA A 300 -12.84 16.67 -11.71
N LYS A 301 -13.41 16.82 -10.51
CA LYS A 301 -13.69 18.13 -9.90
C LYS A 301 -12.42 18.82 -9.40
N ASP A 302 -11.34 18.06 -9.20
CA ASP A 302 -10.03 18.52 -8.77
C ASP A 302 -8.94 17.79 -9.59
N GLU A 303 -8.59 18.36 -10.74
CA GLU A 303 -7.62 17.77 -11.68
C GLU A 303 -6.18 17.72 -11.12
N THR A 304 -5.93 18.35 -9.96
CA THR A 304 -4.64 18.33 -9.28
C THR A 304 -4.52 17.25 -8.21
N SER A 305 -5.63 16.55 -7.94
CA SER A 305 -5.71 15.54 -6.89
C SER A 305 -5.01 14.23 -7.29
N LEU A 306 -4.46 13.53 -6.30
CA LEU A 306 -3.84 12.22 -6.51
C LEU A 306 -4.85 11.18 -7.02
N GLU A 307 -6.11 11.35 -6.62
CA GLU A 307 -7.26 10.57 -7.07
C GLU A 307 -7.43 10.70 -8.59
N PHE A 308 -7.36 11.93 -9.10
CA PHE A 308 -7.51 12.20 -10.53
C PHE A 308 -6.37 11.59 -11.34
N GLU A 309 -5.12 11.76 -10.89
CA GLU A 309 -3.94 11.16 -11.54
C GLU A 309 -4.05 9.63 -11.56
N THR A 310 -4.33 9.02 -10.41
CA THR A 310 -4.44 7.57 -10.26
C THR A 310 -5.55 7.01 -11.16
N LEU A 311 -6.76 7.58 -11.10
CA LEU A 311 -7.90 7.11 -11.88
C LEU A 311 -7.71 7.36 -13.39
N SER A 312 -6.93 8.36 -13.78
CA SER A 312 -6.52 8.57 -15.18
C SER A 312 -5.61 7.45 -15.69
N ILE A 313 -4.57 7.10 -14.92
CA ILE A 313 -3.67 5.98 -15.23
C ILE A 313 -4.47 4.68 -15.40
N TRP A 314 -5.36 4.40 -14.43
CA TRP A 314 -6.21 3.22 -14.45
C TRP A 314 -7.22 3.21 -15.60
N THR A 315 -7.79 4.37 -15.94
CA THR A 315 -8.66 4.51 -17.11
C THR A 315 -7.92 4.13 -18.40
N MET A 316 -6.72 4.67 -18.61
CA MET A 316 -5.92 4.37 -19.80
C MET A 316 -5.54 2.89 -19.89
N PHE A 317 -5.07 2.33 -18.77
CA PHE A 317 -4.67 0.93 -18.69
C PHE A 317 -5.83 -0.01 -19.03
N LEU A 318 -6.98 0.17 -18.38
CA LEU A 318 -8.16 -0.66 -18.60
C LEU A 318 -8.76 -0.45 -19.99
N HIS A 319 -8.78 0.78 -20.51
CA HIS A 319 -9.24 1.09 -21.87
C HIS A 319 -8.41 0.36 -22.93
N SER A 320 -7.08 0.41 -22.82
CA SER A 320 -6.14 -0.29 -23.69
C SER A 320 -6.36 -1.81 -23.62
N ARG A 321 -6.48 -2.35 -22.41
CA ARG A 321 -6.69 -3.78 -22.17
C ARG A 321 -8.02 -4.29 -22.76
N LEU A 322 -9.08 -3.50 -22.65
CA LEU A 322 -10.39 -3.79 -23.24
C LEU A 322 -10.46 -3.52 -24.75
N ARG A 323 -9.38 -2.99 -25.36
CA ARG A 323 -9.30 -2.63 -26.79
C ARG A 323 -10.44 -1.72 -27.24
N LEU A 324 -10.83 -0.79 -26.37
CA LEU A 324 -11.89 0.17 -26.69
C LEU A 324 -11.40 1.19 -27.73
N PRO A 325 -12.29 1.82 -28.52
CA PRO A 325 -11.88 2.83 -29.48
C PRO A 325 -11.24 4.06 -28.79
N ARG A 326 -10.10 4.56 -29.28
CA ARG A 326 -9.41 5.74 -28.69
C ARG A 326 -10.28 7.00 -28.56
N GLY A 327 -11.33 7.09 -29.38
CA GLY A 327 -12.32 8.17 -29.32
C GLY A 327 -13.12 8.21 -28.02
N THR A 328 -13.24 7.09 -27.30
CA THR A 328 -14.09 6.97 -26.10
C THR A 328 -13.40 7.38 -24.79
N ILE A 329 -12.08 7.59 -24.79
CA ILE A 329 -11.38 8.11 -23.60
C ILE A 329 -11.78 9.57 -23.39
N ASP A 330 -12.15 9.91 -22.15
CA ASP A 330 -12.43 11.29 -21.73
C ASP A 330 -11.25 12.22 -22.07
N LYS A 331 -11.55 13.42 -22.59
CA LYS A 331 -10.52 14.37 -23.01
C LYS A 331 -9.58 14.77 -21.86
N ARG A 332 -10.08 14.81 -20.61
CA ARG A 332 -9.27 15.14 -19.43
C ARG A 332 -8.22 14.07 -19.15
N VAL A 333 -8.61 12.79 -19.25
CA VAL A 333 -7.66 11.68 -19.17
C VAL A 333 -6.64 11.78 -20.30
N LYS A 334 -7.05 12.20 -21.51
CA LYS A 334 -6.10 12.43 -22.62
C LYS A 334 -5.14 13.58 -22.34
N VAL A 335 -5.51 14.60 -21.60
CA VAL A 335 -4.58 15.69 -21.23
C VAL A 335 -3.51 15.14 -20.27
N THR A 336 -3.91 14.39 -19.25
CA THR A 336 -2.96 13.69 -18.37
C THR A 336 -2.08 12.73 -19.15
N ALA A 337 -2.67 11.94 -20.05
CA ALA A 337 -1.95 11.05 -20.94
C ALA A 337 -0.99 11.80 -21.86
N ASN A 338 -1.42 12.91 -22.47
CA ASN A 338 -0.65 13.67 -23.44
C ASN A 338 0.46 14.47 -22.76
N HIS A 339 0.33 14.85 -21.49
CA HIS A 339 1.50 15.31 -20.72
C HIS A 339 2.60 14.23 -20.68
N ASP A 340 2.21 12.95 -20.68
CA ASP A 340 3.14 11.80 -20.78
C ASP A 340 3.43 11.34 -22.23
N CYS A 341 2.59 11.68 -23.22
CA CYS A 341 2.71 11.20 -24.60
C CYS A 341 3.30 12.23 -25.58
N ASP A 342 3.05 13.54 -25.40
CA ASP A 342 3.62 14.62 -26.24
C ASP A 342 5.08 14.94 -25.84
N THR A 343 5.53 14.43 -24.69
CA THR A 343 6.96 14.27 -24.40
C THR A 343 7.58 13.11 -25.17
N GLY A 344 6.79 12.35 -25.94
CA GLY A 344 7.11 11.00 -26.35
C GLY A 344 7.03 10.12 -25.11
N PHE A 345 6.17 9.11 -25.11
CA PHE A 345 6.28 8.00 -24.16
C PHE A 345 7.60 7.26 -24.47
N HIS A 346 8.70 7.92 -24.15
CA HIS A 346 10.03 7.51 -24.52
C HIS A 346 10.34 6.30 -23.67
N TRP A 347 10.95 5.33 -24.31
CA TRP A 347 11.66 4.24 -23.66
C TRP A 347 12.49 4.74 -22.46
N THR A 348 12.93 6.00 -22.40
CA THR A 348 13.59 6.62 -21.24
C THR A 348 12.73 6.56 -19.97
N THR A 349 11.43 6.88 -20.02
CA THR A 349 10.53 6.83 -18.86
C THR A 349 10.29 5.39 -18.41
N MET A 350 10.19 4.45 -19.35
CA MET A 350 10.04 3.02 -19.05
C MET A 350 11.33 2.45 -18.43
N ILE A 351 12.48 2.74 -19.04
CA ILE A 351 13.80 2.37 -18.50
C ILE A 351 13.97 2.99 -17.12
N TYR A 352 13.69 4.28 -16.97
CA TYR A 352 13.77 4.97 -15.70
C TYR A 352 12.87 4.33 -14.63
N THR A 353 11.59 4.11 -14.92
CA THR A 353 10.65 3.47 -13.99
C THR A 353 11.16 2.10 -13.56
N PHE A 354 11.73 1.34 -14.49
CA PHE A 354 12.31 0.05 -14.18
C PHE A 354 13.61 0.14 -13.38
N LEU A 355 14.55 1.01 -13.75
CA LEU A 355 15.80 1.22 -13.01
C LEU A 355 15.53 1.74 -11.60
N HIS A 356 14.54 2.62 -11.49
CA HIS A 356 13.99 3.07 -10.23
C HIS A 356 13.45 1.84 -9.47
N GLY A 357 12.53 1.05 -10.04
CA GLY A 357 12.00 -0.17 -9.42
C GLY A 357 13.07 -1.17 -8.97
N LEU A 358 14.11 -1.40 -9.78
CA LEU A 358 15.25 -2.24 -9.45
C LEU A 358 16.10 -1.69 -8.32
N SER A 359 16.39 -0.39 -8.35
CA SER A 359 17.11 0.23 -7.24
C SER A 359 16.29 0.06 -5.96
N ASN A 360 14.97 0.29 -6.05
CA ASN A 360 13.95 0.22 -4.99
C ASN A 360 13.68 -1.18 -4.47
N THR A 361 14.08 -2.24 -5.18
CA THR A 361 13.65 -3.58 -4.81
C THR A 361 14.24 -4.02 -3.48
N ARG A 362 13.38 -4.55 -2.60
CA ARG A 362 13.77 -5.16 -1.33
C ARG A 362 13.95 -6.67 -1.45
N LYS A 363 13.82 -7.21 -2.67
CA LYS A 363 14.04 -8.63 -2.99
C LYS A 363 15.48 -8.85 -3.46
N CYS A 364 16.02 -10.04 -3.21
CA CYS A 364 17.28 -10.44 -3.81
C CYS A 364 17.11 -10.54 -5.34
N ASN A 365 18.04 -9.97 -6.12
CA ASN A 365 17.98 -9.97 -7.59
C ASN A 365 18.33 -11.33 -8.23
N ASP A 366 18.76 -12.30 -7.43
CA ASP A 366 18.98 -13.66 -7.90
C ASP A 366 17.61 -14.33 -8.14
N ALA A 367 17.35 -14.74 -9.38
CA ALA A 367 16.09 -15.35 -9.78
C ALA A 367 15.71 -16.61 -8.98
N GLN A 368 16.68 -17.30 -8.39
CA GLN A 368 16.46 -18.49 -7.55
C GLN A 368 16.33 -18.16 -6.06
N CYS A 369 16.45 -16.89 -5.67
CA CYS A 369 16.38 -16.45 -4.29
C CYS A 369 15.07 -15.71 -4.02
N SER A 370 14.30 -16.17 -3.03
CA SER A 370 13.07 -15.54 -2.58
C SER A 370 13.24 -14.64 -1.37
N ARG A 371 14.48 -14.41 -0.91
CA ARG A 371 14.74 -13.61 0.31
C ARG A 371 14.44 -12.13 0.10
N PHE A 372 13.91 -11.52 1.15
CA PHE A 372 13.62 -10.11 1.28
C PHE A 372 14.50 -9.44 2.34
N GLU A 373 14.78 -8.14 2.20
CA GLU A 373 15.51 -7.39 3.22
C GLU A 373 14.80 -7.43 4.59
N SER A 374 13.48 -7.65 4.61
CA SER A 374 12.66 -7.78 5.81
C SER A 374 12.75 -9.14 6.51
N ASP A 375 13.36 -10.17 5.90
CA ASP A 375 13.44 -11.53 6.46
C ASP A 375 14.45 -11.66 7.62
N GLY A 376 14.94 -10.53 8.14
CA GLY A 376 15.71 -10.50 9.38
C GLY A 376 17.09 -11.14 9.28
N ILE A 377 17.78 -10.99 8.15
CA ILE A 377 19.21 -11.31 8.09
C ILE A 377 19.90 -10.52 9.20
N SER A 378 20.41 -11.24 10.19
CA SER A 378 20.99 -10.75 11.44
C SER A 378 22.22 -9.83 11.24
N GLU A 379 22.65 -9.60 10.00
CA GLU A 379 23.94 -8.97 9.67
C GLU A 379 23.86 -7.91 8.56
N GLY A 380 22.70 -7.30 8.31
CA GLY A 380 22.64 -6.00 7.62
C GLY A 380 21.91 -5.95 6.26
N ARG A 381 22.15 -4.86 5.52
CA ARG A 381 21.49 -4.56 4.24
C ARG A 381 21.95 -5.52 3.15
N PHE A 382 21.10 -5.76 2.15
CA PHE A 382 21.55 -6.48 0.95
C PHE A 382 22.73 -5.76 0.31
N GLN A 383 23.69 -6.54 -0.20
CA GLN A 383 24.84 -6.03 -0.91
C GLN A 383 24.41 -5.57 -2.30
N VAL A 384 24.73 -4.33 -2.66
CA VAL A 384 24.53 -3.84 -4.03
C VAL A 384 25.71 -4.25 -4.91
N CYS A 385 25.48 -4.41 -6.22
CA CYS A 385 26.57 -4.60 -7.17
C CYS A 385 27.61 -3.47 -7.04
N SER A 386 28.88 -3.80 -6.84
CA SER A 386 29.92 -2.80 -6.59
C SER A 386 30.17 -1.85 -7.75
N ARG A 387 29.79 -2.24 -8.98
CA ARG A 387 29.94 -1.45 -10.21
C ARG A 387 28.74 -0.53 -10.45
N CYS A 388 27.58 -1.09 -10.83
CA CYS A 388 26.41 -0.28 -11.20
C CYS A 388 25.53 0.14 -10.02
N LYS A 389 25.77 -0.37 -8.81
CA LYS A 389 25.02 -0.03 -7.57
C LYS A 389 23.52 -0.32 -7.58
N LEU A 390 23.01 -1.03 -8.60
CA LEU A 390 21.58 -1.28 -8.77
C LEU A 390 21.08 -2.59 -8.14
N PRO A 391 21.37 -3.78 -8.69
CA PRO A 391 20.80 -5.00 -8.14
C PRO A 391 21.35 -5.29 -6.75
N ARG A 392 20.47 -5.80 -5.91
CA ARG A 392 20.71 -6.12 -4.50
C ARG A 392 20.77 -7.62 -4.29
N TYR A 393 21.67 -8.06 -3.43
CA TYR A 393 21.90 -9.47 -3.15
C TYR A 393 21.97 -9.73 -1.66
N CYS A 394 21.26 -10.76 -1.20
CA CYS A 394 21.32 -11.19 0.19
C CYS A 394 22.66 -11.85 0.58
N SER A 395 23.48 -12.24 -0.41
CA SER A 395 24.77 -12.91 -0.23
C SER A 395 25.66 -12.75 -1.47
N ARG A 396 26.97 -12.98 -1.30
CA ARG A 396 27.94 -12.98 -2.41
C ARG A 396 27.69 -14.13 -3.39
N GLU A 397 27.15 -15.24 -2.90
CA GLU A 397 26.78 -16.42 -3.68
C GLU A 397 25.64 -16.09 -4.64
N CYS A 398 24.59 -15.40 -4.15
CA CYS A 398 23.50 -14.91 -4.99
C CYS A 398 24.00 -13.94 -6.07
N GLN A 399 24.90 -13.01 -5.72
CA GLN A 399 25.53 -12.13 -6.69
C GLN A 399 26.31 -12.91 -7.76
N LYS A 400 27.10 -13.92 -7.36
CA LYS A 400 27.88 -14.74 -8.31
C LYS A 400 26.98 -15.53 -9.26
N ARG A 401 25.83 -16.03 -8.79
CA ARG A 401 24.84 -16.72 -9.63
C ARG A 401 24.21 -15.76 -10.63
N ASP A 402 23.66 -14.64 -10.19
CA ASP A 402 23.08 -13.63 -11.10
C ASP A 402 24.13 -13.09 -12.10
N TRP A 403 25.38 -12.93 -11.67
CA TRP A 403 26.50 -12.53 -12.53
C TRP A 403 26.78 -13.52 -13.68
N LYS A 404 26.61 -14.82 -13.45
CA LYS A 404 26.94 -15.89 -14.42
C LYS A 404 25.73 -16.39 -15.18
N GLU A 405 24.66 -16.70 -14.47
CA GLU A 405 23.45 -17.34 -14.99
C GLU A 405 22.43 -16.31 -15.45
N GLY A 406 22.25 -15.22 -14.68
CA GLY A 406 21.31 -14.15 -15.02
C GLY A 406 19.85 -14.43 -14.73
N VAL A 407 19.02 -13.48 -15.16
CA VAL A 407 17.56 -13.50 -15.02
C VAL A 407 16.92 -14.05 -16.29
N VAL A 408 15.85 -14.84 -16.14
CA VAL A 408 15.06 -15.34 -17.26
C VAL A 408 14.22 -14.21 -17.84
N ILE A 409 14.32 -13.99 -19.14
CA ILE A 409 13.54 -12.98 -19.84
C ILE A 409 12.09 -13.50 -20.04
N PRO A 410 11.05 -12.75 -19.63
CA PRO A 410 9.66 -13.16 -19.82
C PRO A 410 9.13 -12.98 -21.26
N PHE A 411 9.94 -12.46 -22.19
CA PHE A 411 9.47 -12.07 -23.52
C PHE A 411 9.20 -13.18 -24.52
N PRO A 412 8.19 -13.03 -25.40
CA PRO A 412 7.87 -14.01 -26.44
C PRO A 412 9.02 -14.30 -27.41
N TRP A 413 9.77 -13.28 -27.85
CA TRP A 413 10.81 -13.44 -28.87
C TRP A 413 12.14 -14.01 -28.33
N LYS A 414 12.31 -14.10 -27.01
CA LYS A 414 13.50 -14.67 -26.33
C LYS A 414 13.11 -15.50 -25.10
N ARG A 415 11.96 -16.18 -25.15
CA ARG A 415 11.40 -16.87 -23.99
C ARG A 415 12.37 -17.94 -23.49
N GLY A 416 12.69 -17.89 -22.19
CA GLY A 416 13.59 -18.85 -21.55
C GLY A 416 15.09 -18.54 -21.69
N GLN A 417 15.48 -17.54 -22.49
CA GLN A 417 16.86 -17.07 -22.48
C GLN A 417 17.15 -16.37 -21.15
N LYS A 418 18.31 -16.67 -20.57
CA LYS A 418 18.81 -15.94 -19.39
C LYS A 418 19.78 -14.85 -19.83
N ILE A 419 19.68 -13.66 -19.21
CA ILE A 419 20.65 -12.56 -19.39
C ILE A 419 21.47 -12.40 -18.12
N PRO A 420 22.75 -12.81 -18.11
CA PRO A 420 23.67 -12.61 -17.00
C PRO A 420 23.85 -11.13 -16.64
N HIS A 421 23.88 -10.81 -15.35
CA HIS A 421 24.10 -9.42 -14.92
C HIS A 421 25.42 -8.85 -15.44
N LYS A 422 26.45 -9.68 -15.65
CA LYS A 422 27.75 -9.23 -16.24
C LYS A 422 27.60 -8.57 -17.60
N THR A 423 26.57 -8.93 -18.38
CA THR A 423 26.30 -8.38 -19.71
C THR A 423 25.67 -6.99 -19.60
N ILE A 424 24.75 -6.80 -18.64
CA ILE A 424 23.98 -5.56 -18.49
C ILE A 424 24.67 -4.55 -17.58
N CYS A 425 25.51 -5.02 -16.65
CA CYS A 425 26.22 -4.17 -15.70
C CYS A 425 26.99 -3.01 -16.38
N PRO A 426 27.76 -3.22 -17.47
CA PRO A 426 28.42 -2.12 -18.18
C PRO A 426 27.45 -1.10 -18.80
N ILE A 427 26.31 -1.55 -19.34
CA ILE A 427 25.27 -0.69 -19.92
C ILE A 427 24.69 0.21 -18.82
N LEU A 428 24.35 -0.38 -17.67
CA LEU A 428 23.89 0.37 -16.50
C LEU A 428 24.94 1.37 -16.05
N CYS A 429 26.22 0.97 -15.94
CA CYS A 429 27.29 1.89 -15.56
C CYS A 429 27.39 3.10 -16.51
N LYS A 430 27.27 2.90 -17.82
CA LYS A 430 27.28 4.00 -18.81
C LYS A 430 26.12 4.97 -18.58
N ILE A 431 24.90 4.45 -18.40
CA ILE A 431 23.70 5.25 -18.13
C ILE A 431 23.90 6.13 -16.89
N PHE A 432 24.51 5.62 -15.81
CA PHE A 432 24.75 6.43 -14.60
C PHE A 432 25.95 7.38 -14.72
N GLN A 433 27.01 7.00 -15.44
CA GLN A 433 28.19 7.86 -15.62
C GLN A 433 27.90 9.10 -16.47
N GLN A 434 27.07 8.97 -17.50
CA GLN A 434 26.74 10.06 -18.41
C GLN A 434 25.87 11.16 -17.79
N ASN A 435 25.24 10.88 -16.65
CA ASN A 435 24.27 11.80 -16.07
C ASN A 435 24.82 12.72 -14.98
N GLU A 436 26.09 12.60 -14.55
CA GLU A 436 26.68 13.31 -13.38
C GLU A 436 25.84 13.28 -12.10
N VAL A 437 24.77 12.50 -12.08
CA VAL A 437 23.83 12.51 -10.98
C VAL A 437 24.28 11.50 -9.96
N SER A 438 24.87 12.03 -8.90
CA SER A 438 25.28 11.26 -7.72
C SER A 438 24.09 10.63 -6.98
N ASP A 439 22.89 11.18 -7.15
CA ASP A 439 21.64 10.67 -6.58
C ASP A 439 20.51 10.65 -7.63
N LEU A 440 20.09 9.46 -8.08
CA LEU A 440 18.97 9.28 -9.02
C LEU A 440 17.73 10.10 -8.61
N VAL A 441 17.54 10.36 -7.31
CA VAL A 441 16.51 11.25 -6.75
C VAL A 441 16.68 12.72 -7.14
N GLU A 442 17.89 13.27 -7.08
CA GLU A 442 18.19 14.64 -7.53
C GLU A 442 18.02 14.80 -9.05
N TRP A 443 18.35 13.78 -9.85
CA TRP A 443 18.10 13.81 -11.30
C TRP A 443 16.61 14.04 -11.57
N ILE A 444 15.74 13.31 -10.86
CA ILE A 444 14.28 13.41 -11.00
C ILE A 444 13.78 14.80 -10.61
N VAL A 445 14.26 15.35 -9.49
CA VAL A 445 13.85 16.69 -9.05
C VAL A 445 14.33 17.75 -10.04
N SER A 446 15.55 17.62 -10.55
CA SER A 446 16.08 18.54 -11.57
C SER A 446 15.28 18.48 -12.88
N CYS A 447 14.86 17.29 -13.33
CA CYS A 447 13.99 17.15 -14.51
C CYS A 447 12.57 17.72 -14.30
N ARG A 448 12.05 17.75 -13.07
CA ARG A 448 10.73 18.32 -12.74
C ARG A 448 10.72 19.85 -12.59
N VAL A 449 11.86 20.46 -12.25
CA VAL A 449 11.99 21.90 -11.94
C VAL A 449 12.50 22.72 -13.13
N LEU A 450 13.03 22.08 -14.18
CA LEU A 450 13.54 22.78 -15.36
C LEU A 450 12.41 23.30 -16.27
N PRO A 451 12.54 24.54 -16.81
CA PRO A 451 11.66 25.03 -17.87
C PRO A 451 11.64 24.07 -19.06
N ARG A 452 10.48 23.96 -19.71
CA ARG A 452 10.16 23.02 -20.80
C ARG A 452 11.24 22.98 -21.89
N GLU A 453 11.85 24.10 -22.25
CA GLU A 453 12.88 24.16 -23.29
C GLU A 453 14.22 23.52 -22.85
N VAL A 454 14.53 23.54 -21.55
CA VAL A 454 15.78 23.00 -20.98
C VAL A 454 15.64 21.51 -20.66
N ALA A 455 14.49 21.07 -20.16
CA ALA A 455 14.19 19.66 -19.94
C ALA A 455 14.17 18.88 -21.26
N VAL A 456 13.64 19.46 -22.34
CA VAL A 456 13.70 18.86 -23.69
C VAL A 456 15.14 18.79 -24.22
N GLN A 457 15.98 19.80 -23.99
CA GLN A 457 17.41 19.72 -24.36
C GLN A 457 18.22 18.71 -23.51
N PHE A 458 17.76 18.37 -22.31
CA PHE A 458 18.36 17.35 -21.44
C PHE A 458 17.85 15.93 -21.74
N LEU A 459 16.58 15.79 -22.13
CA LEU A 459 15.90 14.51 -22.40
C LEU A 459 15.90 14.11 -23.87
N MET A 460 16.32 14.98 -24.79
CA MET A 460 16.60 14.57 -26.16
C MET A 460 17.64 13.45 -26.14
N VAL A 461 17.25 12.33 -26.75
CA VAL A 461 17.99 11.08 -26.88
C VAL A 461 19.46 11.32 -27.26
N ASP A 462 19.78 12.38 -28.00
CA ASP A 462 21.14 12.75 -28.40
C ASP A 462 22.12 12.99 -27.24
N LYS A 463 21.66 13.29 -26.01
CA LYS A 463 22.55 13.47 -24.84
C LYS A 463 22.52 12.34 -23.81
N LEU A 464 21.39 11.65 -23.66
CA LEU A 464 21.29 10.54 -22.68
C LEU A 464 21.92 9.24 -23.20
N LEU A 465 21.85 9.04 -24.51
CA LEU A 465 22.47 7.92 -25.22
C LEU A 465 22.83 8.46 -26.61
N PRO A 466 24.07 8.95 -26.84
CA PRO A 466 24.51 9.27 -28.19
C PRO A 466 24.15 8.06 -29.05
N THR A 467 23.27 8.24 -30.02
CA THR A 467 22.73 7.13 -30.83
C THR A 467 23.83 6.39 -31.59
N ASP A 468 25.00 7.03 -31.69
CA ASP A 468 26.23 6.49 -32.24
C ASP A 468 27.01 5.54 -31.28
N GLU A 469 26.76 5.55 -29.96
CA GLU A 469 27.58 4.83 -28.95
C GLU A 469 26.91 3.61 -28.30
N MET A 470 25.58 3.56 -28.21
CA MET A 470 24.88 2.37 -27.71
C MET A 470 24.42 1.53 -28.89
N SER A 471 25.04 0.37 -29.06
CA SER A 471 24.68 -0.50 -30.17
C SER A 471 23.21 -0.91 -30.07
N SER A 472 22.53 -1.10 -31.21
CA SER A 472 21.17 -1.67 -31.25
C SER A 472 21.09 -2.99 -30.46
N LYS A 473 22.20 -3.74 -30.42
CA LYS A 473 22.33 -4.94 -29.58
C LYS A 473 22.26 -4.63 -28.08
N ASP A 474 23.01 -3.65 -27.59
CA ASP A 474 22.99 -3.25 -26.17
C ASP A 474 21.61 -2.75 -25.75
N PHE A 475 20.95 -1.95 -26.60
CA PHE A 475 19.57 -1.53 -26.36
C PHE A 475 18.62 -2.72 -26.22
N ASN A 476 18.69 -3.65 -27.17
CA ASN A 476 17.84 -4.85 -27.18
C ASN A 476 18.13 -5.77 -25.99
N GLU A 477 19.38 -5.87 -25.54
CA GLU A 477 19.76 -6.63 -24.34
C GLU A 477 19.27 -5.95 -23.06
N LEU A 478 19.36 -4.62 -22.99
CA LEU A 478 18.81 -3.85 -21.88
C LEU A 478 17.28 -3.99 -21.82
N VAL A 479 16.56 -3.66 -22.89
CA VAL A 479 15.09 -3.80 -22.96
C VAL A 479 14.64 -5.22 -22.58
N ALA A 480 15.33 -6.24 -23.08
CA ALA A 480 15.02 -7.62 -22.76
C ALA A 480 15.32 -7.97 -21.29
N TRP A 481 16.42 -7.47 -20.70
CA TRP A 481 16.71 -7.67 -19.28
C TRP A 481 15.74 -6.91 -18.38
N LEU A 482 15.30 -5.72 -18.80
CA LEU A 482 14.36 -4.89 -18.07
C LEU A 482 12.91 -5.40 -18.15
N GLY A 483 12.61 -6.45 -18.91
CA GLY A 483 11.21 -6.88 -19.00
C GLY A 483 10.29 -5.81 -19.61
N LEU A 484 10.78 -4.95 -20.54
CA LEU A 484 9.96 -3.97 -21.28
C LEU A 484 9.53 -4.48 -22.67
N SER A 485 8.21 -4.49 -22.95
CA SER A 485 7.59 -5.07 -24.17
C SER A 485 7.48 -4.09 -25.32
#